data_AF-A0A7V4T079-F1
#
_entry.id   AF-A0A7V4T079-F1
#
_cell.length_a   1.000
_cell.length_b   1.000
_cell.length_c   1.000
_cell.angle_alpha   90.00
_cell.angle_beta   90.00
_cell.angle_gamma   90.00
#
_symmetry.space_group_name_H-M   'P 1'
#
loop_
_entity.id
_entity.type
_entity.pdbx_description
1 polymer ?
#
loop_
_entity_poly.entity_id
_entity_poly.type
_entity_poly.pdbx_seq_one_letter_code
_entity_poly.pdbx_strand_id
1 'polypeptide(L)'
;MRIVAFLLILCLLLTYVGCSTLSVSKDMPLFLVVLGDKNGYINKTGKIVIKPQFDFAGEFSEGLAPVVVGYKWGYMDKTEQIVIEPQFFNACSFSAGLALVQVLRNQIMEWGYIDKTGHYV
;
A
#
# COMPACT_ATOMS: atom_id res chain seq x y z
N MET A 1 9.18 -49.62 3.37
CA MET A 1 9.39 -48.71 2.22
C MET A 1 8.28 -47.67 2.03
N ARG A 2 7.02 -47.91 2.42
CA ARG A 2 5.91 -46.94 2.22
C ARG A 2 5.88 -45.76 3.21
N ILE A 3 6.41 -45.93 4.43
CA ILE A 3 6.39 -44.90 5.48
C ILE A 3 7.45 -43.81 5.24
N VAL A 4 8.61 -44.17 4.67
CA VAL A 4 9.72 -43.22 4.38
C VAL A 4 9.35 -42.25 3.24
N ALA A 5 8.55 -42.70 2.26
CA ALA A 5 8.07 -41.84 1.17
C ALA A 5 7.05 -40.78 1.65
N PHE A 6 6.21 -41.10 2.63
CA PHE A 6 5.23 -40.16 3.19
C PHE A 6 5.90 -39.06 4.04
N LEU A 7 6.96 -39.41 4.79
CA LEU A 7 7.74 -38.46 5.58
C LEU A 7 8.57 -37.50 4.72
N LEU A 8 9.10 -37.95 3.57
CA LEU A 8 9.82 -37.09 2.62
C LEU A 8 8.90 -36.10 1.90
N ILE A 9 7.67 -36.50 1.57
CA ILE A 9 6.66 -35.60 0.96
C ILE A 9 6.18 -34.56 1.97
N LEU A 10 6.02 -34.92 3.25
CA LEU A 10 5.69 -33.97 4.31
C LEU A 10 6.85 -32.98 4.59
N CYS A 11 8.10 -33.43 4.50
CA CYS A 11 9.28 -32.57 4.60
C CYS A 11 9.41 -31.57 3.44
N LEU A 12 9.05 -31.98 2.21
CA LEU A 12 9.02 -31.09 1.04
C LEU A 12 7.88 -30.06 1.09
N LEU A 13 6.75 -30.38 1.72
CA LEU A 13 5.68 -29.39 1.96
C LEU A 13 6.07 -28.37 3.05
N LEU A 14 6.81 -28.80 4.08
CA LEU A 14 7.31 -27.91 5.14
C LEU A 14 8.40 -26.94 4.65
N THR A 15 9.23 -27.33 3.67
CA THR A 15 10.20 -26.40 3.05
C THR A 15 9.56 -25.51 1.97
N TYR A 16 8.46 -25.93 1.34
CA TYR A 16 7.70 -25.09 0.39
C TYR A 16 6.95 -23.95 1.08
N VAL A 17 6.47 -24.18 2.31
CA VAL A 17 5.86 -23.14 3.17
C VAL A 17 6.93 -22.30 3.89
N GLY A 18 8.21 -22.62 3.68
CA GLY A 18 9.36 -22.02 4.35
C GLY A 18 10.09 -20.90 3.60
N CYS A 19 9.68 -20.51 2.39
CA CYS A 19 10.14 -19.23 1.82
C CYS A 19 9.27 -18.13 2.43
N SER A 20 9.50 -17.91 3.72
CA SER A 20 8.96 -16.77 4.45
C SER A 20 9.11 -15.54 3.57
N THR A 21 7.95 -14.97 3.26
CA THR A 21 7.82 -13.60 2.84
C THR A 21 8.88 -12.81 3.58
N LEU A 22 9.85 -12.25 2.85
CA LEU A 22 10.66 -11.16 3.35
C LEU A 22 9.63 -10.12 3.77
N SER A 23 9.22 -10.15 5.03
CA SER A 23 8.38 -9.12 5.61
C SER A 23 9.19 -7.86 5.39
N VAL A 24 8.77 -7.08 4.40
CA VAL A 24 9.30 -5.74 4.20
C VAL A 24 9.13 -5.11 5.55
N SER A 25 10.25 -4.87 6.23
CA SER A 25 10.23 -4.29 7.58
C SER A 25 9.31 -3.08 7.51
N LYS A 26 8.27 -3.06 8.37
CA LYS A 26 7.26 -2.00 8.45
C LYS A 26 7.90 -0.60 8.58
N ASP A 27 9.14 -0.56 9.06
CA ASP A 27 9.89 0.66 9.32
C ASP A 27 10.85 1.04 8.19
N MET A 28 11.00 0.22 7.15
CA MET A 28 11.87 0.56 6.03
C MET A 28 11.35 1.85 5.36
N PRO A 29 12.22 2.86 5.18
CA PRO A 29 11.86 4.03 4.40
C PRO A 29 11.73 3.65 2.93
N LEU A 30 10.61 4.07 2.34
CA LEU A 30 10.31 3.90 0.93
C LEU A 30 10.29 5.26 0.27
N PHE A 31 10.81 5.31 -0.95
CA PHE A 31 10.89 6.53 -1.76
C PHE A 31 10.08 6.33 -3.02
N LEU A 32 9.36 7.37 -3.42
CA LEU A 32 8.60 7.36 -4.64
C LEU A 32 9.54 7.20 -5.84
N VAL A 33 9.17 6.34 -6.78
CA VAL A 33 9.84 6.23 -8.08
C VAL A 33 8.79 6.30 -9.17
N VAL A 34 9.12 6.96 -10.28
CA VAL A 34 8.30 6.99 -11.49
C VAL A 34 9.02 6.19 -12.56
N LEU A 35 8.37 5.17 -13.12
CA LEU A 35 8.89 4.38 -14.22
C LEU A 35 7.82 4.35 -15.32
N GLY A 36 8.11 5.02 -16.45
CA GLY A 36 7.11 5.28 -17.47
C GLY A 36 6.06 6.28 -16.99
N ASP A 37 4.80 5.91 -17.10
CA ASP A 37 3.62 6.68 -16.66
C ASP A 37 3.08 6.23 -15.29
N LYS A 38 3.78 5.31 -14.60
CA LYS A 38 3.33 4.74 -13.33
C LYS A 38 4.28 5.04 -12.19
N ASN A 39 3.68 5.22 -11.01
CA ASN A 39 4.38 5.40 -9.75
C ASN A 39 4.47 4.08 -8.99
N GLY A 40 5.62 3.85 -8.35
CA GLY A 40 5.90 2.76 -7.42
C GLY A 40 6.83 3.23 -6.31
N TYR A 41 7.43 2.29 -5.59
CA TYR A 41 8.32 2.62 -4.47
C TYR A 41 9.60 1.79 -4.46
N ILE A 42 10.71 2.46 -4.16
CA ILE A 42 12.04 1.85 -3.97
C ILE A 42 12.50 1.99 -2.52
N ASN A 43 13.40 1.11 -2.09
CA ASN A 43 14.12 1.26 -0.83
C ASN A 43 15.39 2.12 -1.02
N LYS A 44 16.15 2.33 0.07
CA LYS A 44 17.43 3.07 0.07
C LYS A 44 18.49 2.49 -0.86
N THR A 45 18.40 1.21 -1.23
CA THR A 45 19.37 0.58 -2.15
C THR A 45 18.95 0.72 -3.62
N GLY A 46 17.84 1.43 -3.90
CA GLY A 46 17.28 1.56 -5.25
C GLY A 46 16.50 0.32 -5.72
N LYS A 47 16.28 -0.67 -4.86
CA LYS A 47 15.49 -1.86 -5.22
C LYS A 47 14.01 -1.52 -5.18
N ILE A 48 13.28 -1.89 -6.24
CA ILE A 48 11.82 -1.81 -6.29
C ILE A 48 11.23 -2.71 -5.19
N VAL A 49 10.47 -2.10 -4.28
CA VAL A 49 9.71 -2.77 -3.24
C VAL A 49 8.27 -2.92 -3.69
N ILE A 50 7.67 -1.82 -4.13
CA ILE A 50 6.30 -1.78 -4.66
C ILE A 50 6.42 -1.46 -6.15
N LYS A 51 5.91 -2.35 -7.00
CA LYS A 51 6.02 -2.19 -8.45
C LYS A 51 5.28 -0.92 -8.90
N PRO A 52 5.79 -0.22 -9.93
CA PRO A 52 5.04 0.86 -10.56
C PRO A 52 3.70 0.35 -11.07
N GLN A 53 2.61 0.85 -10.49
CA GLN A 53 1.24 0.44 -10.83
C GLN A 53 0.20 1.55 -10.63
N PHE A 54 0.53 2.58 -9.86
CA PHE A 54 -0.38 3.68 -9.57
C PHE A 54 -0.27 4.78 -10.63
N ASP A 55 -1.39 5.40 -10.98
CA ASP A 55 -1.40 6.57 -11.87
C ASP A 55 -0.67 7.74 -11.21
N PHE A 56 -0.91 7.91 -9.91
CA PHE A 56 -0.18 8.83 -9.03
C PHE A 56 -0.04 8.19 -7.66
N ALA A 57 1.03 8.55 -6.97
CA ALA A 57 1.25 8.14 -5.59
C ALA A 57 2.06 9.23 -4.87
N GLY A 58 1.73 9.48 -3.62
CA GLY A 58 2.44 10.41 -2.75
C GLY A 58 3.47 9.70 -1.88
N GLU A 59 4.22 10.49 -1.11
CA GLU A 59 5.14 9.95 -0.10
C GLU A 59 4.37 9.33 1.07
N PHE A 60 5.01 8.39 1.76
CA PHE A 60 4.47 7.85 3.00
C PHE A 60 4.54 8.90 4.11
N SER A 61 3.41 9.17 4.75
CA SER A 61 3.33 9.95 5.98
C SER A 61 2.54 9.18 7.03
N GLU A 62 3.07 9.13 8.24
CA GLU A 62 2.49 8.41 9.38
C GLU A 62 2.04 6.96 9.10
N GLY A 63 2.73 6.29 8.18
CA GLY A 63 2.50 4.89 7.79
C GLY A 63 1.61 4.68 6.57
N LEU A 64 0.98 5.74 6.03
CA LEU A 64 0.10 5.66 4.86
C LEU A 64 0.59 6.56 3.73
N ALA A 65 0.36 6.15 2.49
CA ALA A 65 0.61 6.98 1.30
C ALA A 65 -0.68 7.15 0.51
N PRO A 66 -1.00 8.38 0.05
CA PRO A 66 -2.12 8.59 -0.85
C PRO A 66 -1.78 8.04 -2.24
N VAL A 67 -2.68 7.28 -2.85
CA VAL A 67 -2.49 6.65 -4.16
C VAL A 67 -3.71 6.84 -5.05
N VAL A 68 -3.48 6.94 -6.35
CA VAL A 68 -4.54 7.03 -7.37
C VAL A 68 -4.65 5.71 -8.12
N VAL A 69 -5.87 5.17 -8.09
CA VAL A 69 -6.29 4.01 -8.87
C VAL A 69 -7.60 4.38 -9.55
N GLY A 70 -7.65 4.28 -10.88
CA GLY A 70 -8.89 4.56 -11.62
C GLY A 70 -9.42 5.98 -11.40
N TYR A 71 -8.52 6.97 -11.36
CA TYR A 71 -8.81 8.40 -11.16
C TYR A 71 -9.31 8.80 -9.77
N LYS A 72 -9.31 7.88 -8.80
CA LYS A 72 -9.71 8.16 -7.43
C LYS A 72 -8.55 8.00 -6.49
N TRP A 73 -8.49 8.88 -5.50
CA TRP A 73 -7.53 8.80 -4.42
C TRP A 73 -8.03 7.86 -3.32
N GLY A 74 -7.14 6.99 -2.87
CA GLY A 74 -7.25 6.17 -1.67
C GLY A 74 -5.95 6.23 -0.88
N TYR A 75 -5.80 5.36 0.11
CA TYR A 75 -4.59 5.27 0.91
C TYR A 75 -4.14 3.84 1.06
N MET A 76 -2.83 3.64 0.95
CA MET A 76 -2.19 2.35 1.12
C MET A 76 -1.15 2.39 2.24
N ASP A 77 -0.86 1.24 2.82
CA ASP A 77 0.27 1.07 3.73
C ASP A 77 1.52 0.53 3.01
N LYS A 78 2.62 0.38 3.74
CA LYS A 78 3.89 -0.12 3.21
C LYS A 78 3.89 -1.63 2.87
N THR A 79 2.83 -2.35 3.24
CA THR A 79 2.65 -3.77 2.92
C THR A 79 1.87 -4.00 1.64
N GLU A 80 1.60 -2.92 0.89
CA GLU A 80 0.78 -2.92 -0.32
C GLU A 80 -0.71 -3.15 -0.04
N GLN A 81 -1.15 -3.03 1.22
CA GLN A 81 -2.55 -3.09 1.58
C GLN A 81 -3.21 -1.73 1.35
N ILE A 82 -4.31 -1.71 0.57
CA ILE A 82 -5.22 -0.57 0.53
C ILE A 82 -5.96 -0.50 1.87
N VAL A 83 -5.71 0.57 2.63
CA VAL A 83 -6.32 0.81 3.94
C VAL A 83 -7.60 1.62 3.79
N ILE A 84 -7.62 2.55 2.85
CA ILE A 84 -8.80 3.34 2.50
C ILE A 84 -9.00 3.23 1.00
N GLU A 85 -10.13 2.64 0.59
CA GLU A 85 -10.43 2.40 -0.82
C GLU A 85 -10.41 3.70 -1.64
N PRO A 86 -9.90 3.66 -2.88
CA PRO A 86 -9.95 4.79 -3.81
C PRO A 86 -11.38 5.30 -4.03
N GLN A 87 -11.69 6.45 -3.45
CA GLN A 87 -13.03 7.04 -3.53
C GLN A 87 -13.02 8.57 -3.60
N PHE A 88 -11.92 9.21 -3.21
CA PHE A 88 -11.81 10.66 -3.14
C PHE A 88 -11.40 11.27 -4.48
N PHE A 89 -11.79 12.50 -4.74
CA PHE A 89 -11.36 13.26 -5.91
C PHE A 89 -9.99 13.92 -5.70
N ASN A 90 -9.66 14.26 -4.45
CA ASN A 90 -8.35 14.73 -4.02
C ASN A 90 -8.07 14.20 -2.62
N ALA A 91 -6.79 14.03 -2.28
CA ALA A 91 -6.33 13.54 -0.99
C ALA A 91 -4.96 14.13 -0.66
N CYS A 92 -4.81 14.65 0.55
CA CYS A 92 -3.53 15.06 1.11
C CYS A 92 -2.89 13.93 1.93
N SER A 93 -1.58 14.02 2.17
CA SER A 93 -0.87 13.13 3.09
C SER A 93 -1.38 13.29 4.53
N PHE A 94 -1.33 12.22 5.32
CA PHE A 94 -1.69 12.27 6.74
C PHE A 94 -0.74 13.16 7.54
N SER A 95 -1.30 13.92 8.49
CA SER A 95 -0.58 14.71 9.50
C SER A 95 -1.45 14.87 10.74
N ALA A 96 -0.86 14.67 11.92
CA ALA A 96 -1.57 14.65 13.20
C ALA A 96 -2.75 13.66 13.22
N GLY A 97 -2.60 12.51 12.57
CA GLY A 97 -3.66 11.50 12.48
C GLY A 97 -4.81 11.80 11.53
N LEU A 98 -4.76 12.94 10.81
CA LEU A 98 -5.82 13.39 9.90
C LEU A 98 -5.30 13.58 8.48
N ALA A 99 -6.18 13.43 7.50
CA ALA A 99 -5.92 13.82 6.12
C ALA A 99 -7.08 14.62 5.54
N LEU A 100 -6.76 15.67 4.78
CA LEU A 100 -7.73 16.46 4.04
C LEU A 100 -8.08 15.72 2.73
N VAL A 101 -9.36 15.48 2.49
CA VAL A 101 -9.87 14.82 1.29
C VAL A 101 -11.00 15.62 0.65
N GLN A 102 -11.23 15.40 -0.63
CA GLN A 102 -12.30 16.04 -1.38
C GLN A 102 -13.30 15.02 -1.93
N VAL A 103 -14.59 15.27 -1.74
CA VAL A 103 -15.69 14.45 -2.24
C VAL A 103 -16.73 15.27 -2.98
N LEU A 104 -17.53 14.61 -3.81
CA LEU A 104 -18.70 15.18 -4.46
C LEU A 104 -19.94 14.82 -3.64
N ARG A 105 -20.62 15.81 -3.07
CA ARG A 105 -21.90 15.65 -2.38
C ARG A 105 -22.90 16.63 -2.98
N ASN A 106 -24.09 16.15 -3.36
CA ASN A 106 -25.15 16.99 -3.93
C ASN A 106 -24.65 17.90 -5.08
N GLN A 107 -23.80 17.34 -5.96
CA GLN A 107 -23.19 18.06 -7.09
C GLN A 107 -22.22 19.21 -6.69
N ILE A 108 -21.79 19.26 -5.43
CA ILE A 108 -20.84 20.24 -4.90
C ILE A 108 -19.60 19.51 -4.41
N MET A 109 -18.43 20.06 -4.74
CA MET A 109 -17.15 19.56 -4.24
C MET A 109 -16.94 20.07 -2.82
N GLU A 110 -16.90 19.15 -1.87
CA GLU A 110 -16.72 19.43 -0.45
C GLU A 110 -15.37 18.89 0.02
N TRP A 111 -14.72 19.64 0.91
CA TRP A 111 -13.51 19.22 1.60
C TRP A 111 -13.86 18.74 3.01
N GLY A 112 -13.18 17.71 3.48
CA GLY A 112 -13.35 17.20 4.84
C GLY A 112 -12.09 16.53 5.34
N TYR A 113 -11.98 16.38 6.66
CA TYR A 113 -10.91 15.60 7.28
C TYR A 113 -11.37 14.18 7.51
N ILE A 114 -10.47 13.23 7.28
CA ILE A 114 -10.65 11.83 7.64
C ILE A 114 -9.56 11.39 8.61
N ASP A 115 -9.88 10.42 9.47
CA ASP A 115 -8.90 9.68 10.24
C ASP A 115 -8.21 8.58 9.41
N LYS A 116 -7.26 7.86 10.01
CA LYS A 116 -6.50 6.78 9.36
C LYS A 116 -7.31 5.55 8.96
N THR A 117 -8.56 5.46 9.42
CA THR A 117 -9.50 4.42 9.03
C THR A 117 -10.43 4.87 7.91
N GLY A 118 -10.38 6.15 7.53
CA GLY A 118 -11.22 6.75 6.49
C GLY A 118 -12.53 7.34 6.99
N HIS A 119 -12.76 7.38 8.32
CA HIS A 119 -13.94 8.04 8.88
C HIS A 119 -13.76 9.55 8.91
N TYR A 120 -14.80 10.29 8.52
CA TYR A 120 -14.82 11.74 8.62
C TYR A 120 -14.86 12.20 10.08
N VAL A 121 -14.14 13.30 10.36
CA VAL A 121 -14.00 13.90 11.71
C VAL A 121 -14.54 15.31 11.75
#